data_AF-A0A2U3N4F8-F1
#
_entry.id   AF-A0A2U3N4F8-F1
#
_cell.length_a   1.000
_cell.length_b   1.000
_cell.length_c   1.000
_cell.angle_alpha   90.00
_cell.angle_beta   90.00
_cell.angle_gamma   90.00
#
_symmetry.space_group_name_H-M   'P 1'
#
loop_
_entity.id
_entity.type
_entity.pdbx_description
1 polymer ?
#
loop_
_entity_poly.entity_id
_entity_poly.type
_entity_poly.pdbx_seq_one_letter_code
_entity_poly.pdbx_strand_id
1 'polypeptide(L)'
;MTSPTFIHELPEELLMQMTPEDIEQSLKAEQLYYQHKPKTIYYLAVNGAKSKNGGLVKATSQYKIDGLAIARVGDEVIYADGTTSKIISGAGVACIVEGASVALIGSRLENGDEIIDSPDTSVRFQIFKDEPTPKGFLDH
;
A
#
# COMPACT_ATOMS: atom_id res chain seq x y z
N MET A 1 -19.73 -6.03 21.30
CA MET A 1 -18.44 -6.70 21.55
C MET A 1 -17.41 -5.59 21.65
N THR A 2 -16.87 -5.33 22.82
CA THR A 2 -15.77 -4.39 23.00
C THR A 2 -14.53 -4.93 22.30
N SER A 3 -13.82 -4.09 21.56
CA SER A 3 -12.52 -4.46 20.98
C SER A 3 -11.57 -4.87 22.12
N PRO A 4 -10.75 -5.91 21.95
CA PRO A 4 -9.73 -6.25 22.94
C PRO A 4 -8.75 -5.09 23.08
N THR A 5 -8.28 -4.81 24.30
CA THR A 5 -7.23 -3.83 24.54
C THR A 5 -5.90 -4.38 24.02
N PHE A 6 -5.26 -3.66 23.13
CA PHE A 6 -4.01 -4.07 22.49
C PHE A 6 -2.78 -3.51 23.20
N ILE A 7 -1.61 -4.12 22.98
CA ILE A 7 -0.37 -3.69 23.65
C ILE A 7 -0.05 -2.23 23.33
N HIS A 8 -0.28 -1.81 22.07
CA HIS A 8 0.00 -0.44 21.64
C HIS A 8 -0.96 0.61 22.25
N GLU A 9 -2.03 0.17 22.89
CA GLU A 9 -3.01 1.03 23.58
C GLU A 9 -2.75 1.09 25.09
N LEU A 10 -1.85 0.23 25.61
CA LEU A 10 -1.55 0.20 27.04
C LEU A 10 -0.67 1.40 27.43
N PRO A 11 -0.93 2.02 28.59
CA PRO A 11 -0.05 3.05 29.14
C PRO A 11 1.31 2.45 29.52
N GLU A 12 2.37 3.26 29.48
CA GLU A 12 3.74 2.83 29.76
C GLU A 12 3.89 2.20 31.15
N GLU A 13 3.16 2.70 32.15
CA GLU A 13 3.20 2.17 33.52
C GLU A 13 2.69 0.73 33.62
N LEU A 14 1.73 0.35 32.78
CA LEU A 14 1.20 -1.01 32.73
C LEU A 14 2.16 -1.93 31.98
N LEU A 15 2.73 -1.46 30.88
CA LEU A 15 3.76 -2.20 30.11
C LEU A 15 4.98 -2.55 30.98
N MET A 16 5.42 -1.63 31.84
CA MET A 16 6.55 -1.85 32.77
C MET A 16 6.26 -2.89 33.87
N GLN A 17 4.99 -3.16 34.16
CA GLN A 17 4.57 -4.14 35.19
C GLN A 17 4.31 -5.54 34.62
N MET A 18 4.22 -5.67 33.30
CA MET A 18 3.97 -6.94 32.63
C MET A 18 5.20 -7.84 32.66
N THR A 19 4.98 -9.15 32.78
CA THR A 19 6.05 -10.12 32.58
C THR A 19 6.39 -10.26 31.09
N PRO A 20 7.60 -10.73 30.72
CA PRO A 20 7.93 -11.03 29.33
C PRO A 20 6.94 -12.00 28.67
N GLU A 21 6.40 -12.94 29.45
CA GLU A 21 5.40 -13.92 28.98
C GLU A 21 4.06 -13.25 28.69
N ASP A 22 3.60 -12.34 29.56
CA ASP A 22 2.37 -11.56 29.33
C ASP A 22 2.50 -10.66 28.09
N ILE A 23 3.69 -10.06 27.90
CA ILE A 23 4.00 -9.26 26.71
C ILE A 23 3.91 -10.13 25.46
N GLU A 24 4.58 -11.28 25.46
CA GLU A 24 4.58 -12.19 24.32
C GLU A 24 3.16 -12.69 23.98
N GLN A 25 2.37 -13.06 24.99
CA GLN A 25 0.99 -13.50 24.79
C GLN A 25 0.11 -12.39 24.22
N SER A 26 0.24 -11.17 24.73
CA SER A 26 -0.53 -10.02 24.27
C SER A 26 -0.16 -9.64 22.82
N LEU A 27 1.13 -9.65 22.47
CA LEU A 27 1.60 -9.44 21.11
C LEU A 27 1.05 -10.51 20.15
N LYS A 28 1.05 -11.79 20.56
CA LYS A 28 0.48 -12.88 19.76
C LYS A 28 -1.02 -12.71 19.55
N ALA A 29 -1.76 -12.35 20.60
CA ALA A 29 -3.20 -12.13 20.53
C ALA A 29 -3.54 -10.96 19.59
N GLU A 30 -2.81 -9.86 19.70
CA GLU A 30 -2.95 -8.69 18.83
C GLU A 30 -2.62 -9.02 17.36
N GLN A 31 -1.52 -9.72 17.12
CA GLN A 31 -1.14 -10.15 15.77
C GLN A 31 -2.21 -11.06 15.16
N LEU A 32 -2.73 -12.03 15.94
CA LEU A 32 -3.78 -12.94 15.51
C LEU A 32 -5.08 -12.19 15.19
N TYR A 33 -5.42 -11.18 16.00
CA TYR A 33 -6.57 -10.31 15.75
C TYR A 33 -6.44 -9.59 14.40
N TYR A 34 -5.35 -8.85 14.16
CA TYR A 34 -5.15 -8.13 12.89
C TYR A 34 -4.95 -9.06 11.68
N GLN A 35 -4.48 -10.29 11.89
CA GLN A 35 -4.41 -11.30 10.85
C GLN A 35 -5.80 -11.70 10.35
N HIS A 36 -6.76 -11.88 11.27
CA HIS A 36 -8.13 -12.30 10.95
C HIS A 36 -9.12 -11.15 10.73
N LYS A 37 -8.76 -9.92 11.12
CA LYS A 37 -9.58 -8.74 10.90
C LYS A 37 -9.85 -8.59 9.39
N PRO A 38 -11.13 -8.50 8.95
CA PRO A 38 -11.47 -8.38 7.55
C PRO A 38 -10.78 -7.18 6.90
N LYS A 39 -10.07 -7.42 5.80
CA LYS A 39 -9.24 -6.41 5.14
C LYS A 39 -9.12 -6.64 3.64
N THR A 40 -8.79 -5.57 2.94
CA THR A 40 -8.36 -5.60 1.55
C THR A 40 -6.87 -5.29 1.47
N ILE A 41 -6.15 -6.00 0.60
CA ILE A 41 -4.71 -5.86 0.40
C ILE A 41 -4.47 -5.15 -0.93
N TYR A 42 -3.62 -4.13 -0.93
CA TYR A 42 -3.20 -3.39 -2.11
C TYR A 42 -1.69 -3.41 -2.22
N TYR A 43 -1.15 -3.88 -3.35
CA TYR A 43 0.29 -3.93 -3.58
C TYR A 43 0.78 -2.64 -4.24
N LEU A 44 1.99 -2.23 -3.88
CA LEU A 44 2.64 -1.08 -4.47
C LEU A 44 3.08 -1.41 -5.92
N ALA A 45 2.91 -0.45 -6.82
CA ALA A 45 3.44 -0.54 -8.18
C ALA A 45 4.88 0.01 -8.21
N VAL A 46 5.81 -0.75 -8.79
CA VAL A 46 7.19 -0.31 -9.03
C VAL A 46 7.47 -0.20 -10.53
N ASN A 47 8.68 0.26 -10.88
CA ASN A 47 9.16 0.27 -12.25
C ASN A 47 8.98 -1.10 -12.92
N GLY A 48 8.39 -1.13 -14.11
CA GLY A 48 8.06 -2.35 -14.83
C GLY A 48 6.73 -3.01 -14.44
N ALA A 49 5.95 -2.42 -13.53
CA ALA A 49 4.56 -2.80 -13.30
C ALA A 49 3.75 -2.74 -14.61
N LYS A 50 2.75 -3.63 -14.74
CA LYS A 50 2.01 -3.82 -15.99
C LYS A 50 0.60 -3.29 -15.89
N SER A 51 0.17 -2.61 -16.94
CA SER A 51 -1.24 -2.25 -17.11
C SER A 51 -2.03 -3.35 -17.82
N LYS A 52 -3.36 -3.29 -17.73
CA LYS A 52 -4.28 -4.24 -18.33
C LYS A 52 -4.15 -4.29 -19.85
N ASN A 53 -3.90 -3.14 -20.49
CA ASN A 53 -3.71 -3.06 -21.93
C ASN A 53 -2.25 -3.29 -22.36
N GLY A 54 -1.42 -3.89 -21.50
CA GLY A 54 -0.05 -4.29 -21.84
C GLY A 54 1.00 -3.20 -21.76
N GLY A 55 0.68 -2.06 -21.14
CA GLY A 55 1.64 -0.99 -20.87
C GLY A 55 2.59 -1.33 -19.73
N LEU A 56 3.78 -0.72 -19.74
CA LEU A 56 4.80 -0.86 -18.71
C LEU A 56 5.06 0.47 -18.02
N VAL A 57 5.00 0.47 -16.68
CA VAL A 57 5.28 1.64 -15.87
C VAL A 57 6.77 1.97 -15.91
N LYS A 58 7.07 3.23 -16.25
CA LYS A 58 8.40 3.84 -16.16
C LYS A 58 8.44 4.77 -14.95
N ALA A 59 8.85 4.22 -13.81
CA ALA A 59 8.90 4.96 -12.56
C ALA A 59 10.16 5.83 -12.45
N THR A 60 10.02 7.03 -11.88
CA THR A 60 11.10 8.04 -11.83
C THR A 60 11.64 8.33 -10.42
N SER A 61 11.05 7.72 -9.39
CA SER A 61 11.46 7.92 -7.99
C SER A 61 12.91 7.55 -7.73
N GLN A 62 13.60 8.29 -6.85
CA GLN A 62 14.92 7.91 -6.37
C GLN A 62 14.86 6.76 -5.36
N TYR A 63 13.71 6.58 -4.70
CA TYR A 63 13.46 5.50 -3.75
C TYR A 63 13.07 4.21 -4.44
N LYS A 64 13.63 3.10 -3.95
CA LYS A 64 13.55 1.79 -4.59
C LYS A 64 13.17 0.69 -3.59
N ILE A 65 12.44 -0.30 -4.10
CA ILE A 65 12.16 -1.57 -3.42
C ILE A 65 12.81 -2.65 -4.28
N ASP A 66 13.68 -3.45 -3.68
CA ASP A 66 14.49 -4.47 -4.36
C ASP A 66 15.19 -3.95 -5.64
N GLY A 67 15.70 -2.71 -5.58
CA GLY A 67 16.38 -2.06 -6.72
C GLY A 67 15.45 -1.45 -7.78
N LEU A 68 14.12 -1.63 -7.68
CA LEU A 68 13.12 -1.08 -8.59
C LEU A 68 12.52 0.22 -8.04
N ALA A 69 12.50 1.27 -8.87
CA ALA A 69 11.96 2.56 -8.46
C ALA A 69 10.46 2.49 -8.13
N ILE A 70 10.03 3.16 -7.07
CA ILE A 70 8.62 3.25 -6.67
C ILE A 70 7.85 4.06 -7.71
N ALA A 71 6.75 3.52 -8.24
CA ALA A 71 5.89 4.24 -9.16
C ALA A 71 4.95 5.19 -8.41
N ARG A 72 4.63 6.32 -9.04
CA ARG A 72 3.81 7.39 -8.44
C ARG A 72 2.86 7.98 -9.46
N VAL A 73 1.84 8.68 -8.97
CA VAL A 73 0.99 9.54 -9.78
C VAL A 73 1.86 10.52 -10.56
N GLY A 74 1.62 10.61 -11.87
CA GLY A 74 2.40 11.40 -12.83
C GLY A 74 3.49 10.62 -13.57
N ASP A 75 3.91 9.45 -13.09
CA ASP A 75 4.82 8.58 -13.85
C ASP A 75 4.14 8.06 -15.14
N GLU A 76 4.95 7.79 -16.15
CA GLU A 76 4.48 7.34 -17.46
C GLU A 76 4.30 5.82 -17.51
N VAL A 77 3.32 5.39 -18.29
CA VAL A 77 3.13 4.01 -18.74
C VAL A 77 3.33 3.99 -20.25
N ILE A 78 4.23 3.13 -20.72
CA ILE A 78 4.65 3.04 -22.12
C ILE A 78 4.06 1.78 -22.75
N TYR A 79 3.47 1.92 -23.93
CA TYR A 79 2.88 0.83 -24.70
C TYR A 79 3.79 0.40 -25.86
N ALA A 80 3.52 -0.79 -26.41
CA ALA A 80 4.33 -1.37 -27.49
C ALA A 80 4.25 -0.57 -28.81
N ASP A 81 3.18 0.18 -29.03
CA ASP A 81 3.02 1.10 -30.16
C ASP A 81 3.76 2.44 -29.98
N GLY A 82 4.44 2.62 -28.85
CA GLY A 82 5.18 3.83 -28.49
C GLY A 82 4.32 4.93 -27.87
N THR A 83 3.01 4.73 -27.73
CA THR A 83 2.15 5.68 -27.00
C THR A 83 2.45 5.63 -25.51
N THR A 84 2.09 6.71 -24.81
CA THR A 84 2.22 6.80 -23.37
C THR A 84 0.94 7.31 -22.72
N SER A 85 0.75 6.97 -21.44
CA SER A 85 -0.29 7.54 -20.58
C SER A 85 0.27 7.76 -19.18
N LYS A 86 -0.30 8.67 -18.39
CA LYS A 86 0.17 8.92 -17.02
C LYS A 86 -0.70 8.22 -16.00
N ILE A 87 -0.08 7.84 -14.89
CA ILE A 87 -0.79 7.36 -13.70
C ILE A 87 -1.50 8.56 -13.03
N ILE A 88 -2.80 8.43 -12.77
CA ILE A 88 -3.62 9.51 -12.17
C ILE A 88 -4.13 9.22 -10.77
N SER A 89 -4.10 7.96 -10.33
CA SER A 89 -4.53 7.57 -8.98
C SER A 89 -3.50 6.70 -8.28
N GLY A 90 -3.57 6.63 -6.95
CA GLY A 90 -2.59 5.96 -6.12
C GLY A 90 -3.06 5.78 -4.68
N ALA A 91 -2.16 5.72 -3.73
CA ALA A 91 -2.46 5.54 -2.31
C ALA A 91 -3.10 6.77 -1.64
N GLY A 92 -3.36 7.85 -2.38
CA GLY A 92 -3.81 9.12 -1.83
C GLY A 92 -2.86 9.64 -0.75
N VAL A 93 -3.42 10.11 0.36
CA VAL A 93 -2.66 10.58 1.53
C VAL A 93 -2.03 9.44 2.35
N ALA A 94 -2.35 8.17 2.05
CA ALA A 94 -1.82 7.03 2.80
C ALA A 94 -0.32 6.81 2.54
N CYS A 95 0.19 7.23 1.37
CA CYS A 95 1.61 7.16 1.06
C CYS A 95 2.01 8.17 -0.02
N ILE A 96 2.88 9.11 0.36
CA ILE A 96 3.46 10.13 -0.53
C ILE A 96 4.97 9.92 -0.59
N VAL A 97 5.53 9.85 -1.80
CA VAL A 97 6.96 9.70 -2.06
C VAL A 97 7.41 10.82 -3.00
N GLU A 98 8.37 11.62 -2.54
CA GLU A 98 8.84 12.86 -3.19
C GLU A 98 7.67 13.76 -3.68
N GLY A 99 6.67 13.95 -2.82
CA GLY A 99 5.56 14.86 -3.08
C GLY A 99 4.42 14.31 -3.96
N ALA A 100 4.54 13.09 -4.49
CA ALA A 100 3.49 12.46 -5.28
C ALA A 100 2.95 11.19 -4.61
N SER A 101 1.67 10.90 -4.83
CA SER A 101 1.02 9.70 -4.30
C SER A 101 1.60 8.45 -4.95
N VAL A 102 1.93 7.44 -4.13
CA VAL A 102 2.46 6.17 -4.62
C VAL A 102 1.40 5.41 -5.40
N ALA A 103 1.76 4.88 -6.57
CA ALA A 103 0.87 4.07 -7.39
C ALA A 103 0.72 2.65 -6.82
N LEU A 104 -0.44 2.05 -7.03
CA LEU A 104 -0.78 0.72 -6.54
C LEU A 104 -1.26 -0.16 -7.70
N ILE A 105 -1.30 -1.47 -7.51
CA ILE A 105 -2.18 -2.32 -8.30
C ILE A 105 -3.63 -1.86 -8.07
N GLY A 106 -4.33 -1.52 -9.15
CA GLY A 106 -5.63 -0.84 -9.17
C GLY A 106 -5.57 0.65 -9.53
N SER A 107 -4.37 1.25 -9.60
CA SER A 107 -4.21 2.64 -10.05
C SER A 107 -4.65 2.82 -11.50
N ARG A 108 -5.36 3.91 -11.77
CA ARG A 108 -5.84 4.30 -13.10
C ARG A 108 -4.85 5.16 -13.85
N LEU A 109 -4.96 5.09 -15.17
CA LEU A 109 -4.23 5.90 -16.13
C LEU A 109 -5.15 6.92 -16.82
N GLU A 110 -4.60 8.01 -17.37
CA GLU A 110 -5.36 9.05 -18.08
C GLU A 110 -6.19 8.52 -19.26
N ASN A 111 -5.74 7.43 -19.89
CA ASN A 111 -6.44 6.79 -21.01
C ASN A 111 -7.51 5.76 -20.58
N GLY A 112 -7.80 5.64 -19.28
CA GLY A 112 -8.78 4.72 -18.71
C GLY A 112 -8.26 3.30 -18.41
N ASP A 113 -7.00 3.01 -18.71
CA ASP A 113 -6.34 1.75 -18.38
C ASP A 113 -6.00 1.67 -16.87
N GLU A 114 -5.53 0.51 -16.42
CA GLU A 114 -5.34 0.19 -15.00
C GLU A 114 -4.08 -0.64 -14.79
N ILE A 115 -3.30 -0.34 -13.76
CA ILE A 115 -2.18 -1.18 -13.33
C ILE A 115 -2.75 -2.44 -12.66
N ILE A 116 -2.41 -3.62 -13.17
CA ILE A 116 -2.94 -4.90 -12.70
C ILE A 116 -1.89 -5.85 -12.11
N ASP A 117 -0.60 -5.55 -12.31
CA ASP A 117 0.51 -6.41 -11.89
C ASP A 117 1.74 -5.56 -11.53
N SER A 118 2.54 -6.04 -10.58
CA SER A 118 3.78 -5.40 -10.14
C SER A 118 4.86 -6.46 -9.99
N PRO A 119 6.09 -6.25 -10.51
CA PRO A 119 7.16 -7.23 -10.41
C PRO A 119 7.65 -7.45 -8.97
N ASP A 120 7.38 -6.52 -8.05
CA ASP A 120 7.60 -6.67 -6.61
C ASP A 120 6.29 -6.51 -5.82
N THR A 121 6.00 -7.47 -4.94
CA THR A 121 4.82 -7.50 -4.07
C THR A 121 5.17 -7.59 -2.58
N SER A 122 6.42 -7.26 -2.23
CA SER A 122 6.91 -7.29 -0.83
C SER A 122 6.24 -6.22 0.03
N VAL A 123 5.93 -5.05 -0.56
CA VAL A 123 5.26 -3.93 0.11
C VAL A 123 3.77 -3.91 -0.24
N ARG A 124 2.93 -3.87 0.79
CA ARG A 124 1.48 -3.87 0.67
C ARG A 124 0.81 -2.99 1.71
N PHE A 125 -0.28 -2.36 1.32
CA PHE A 125 -1.21 -1.64 2.18
C PHE A 125 -2.36 -2.55 2.57
N GLN A 126 -2.80 -2.47 3.82
CA GLN A 126 -3.96 -3.19 4.33
C GLN A 126 -4.97 -2.16 4.81
N ILE A 127 -6.16 -2.16 4.21
CA ILE A 127 -7.28 -1.35 4.67
C ILE A 127 -8.29 -2.30 5.30
N PHE A 128 -8.53 -2.15 6.60
CA PHE A 128 -9.55 -2.91 7.31
C PHE A 128 -10.95 -2.43 6.92
N LYS A 129 -11.92 -3.35 6.82
CA LYS A 129 -13.25 -3.03 6.27
C LYS A 129 -14.09 -2.09 7.12
N ASP A 130 -13.76 -1.96 8.39
CA ASP A 130 -14.41 -1.09 9.38
C ASP A 130 -13.72 0.28 9.50
N GLU A 131 -12.60 0.49 8.81
CA GLU A 131 -11.87 1.76 8.77
C GLU A 131 -12.23 2.58 7.53
N PRO A 132 -12.25 3.92 7.63
CA PRO A 132 -12.46 4.75 6.46
C PRO A 132 -11.30 4.59 5.46
N THR A 133 -11.65 4.55 4.18
CA THR A 133 -10.65 4.60 3.11
C THR A 133 -9.88 5.93 3.19
N PRO A 134 -8.53 5.93 3.10
CA PRO A 134 -7.76 7.16 3.13
C PRO A 134 -8.17 8.11 2.02
N LYS A 135 -8.12 9.42 2.29
CA LYS A 135 -8.48 10.44 1.30
C LYS A 135 -7.63 10.31 0.03
N GLY A 136 -8.30 10.28 -1.13
CA GLY A 136 -7.65 10.17 -2.44
C GLY A 136 -7.10 8.77 -2.77
N PHE A 137 -7.42 7.76 -1.96
CA PHE A 137 -6.95 6.39 -2.19
C PHE A 137 -7.70 5.76 -3.37
N LEU A 138 -6.96 5.48 -4.44
CA LEU A 138 -7.45 5.00 -5.74
C LEU A 138 -8.59 5.83 -6.32
N ASP A 139 -8.68 7.11 -5.95
CA ASP A 139 -9.69 8.06 -6.43
C ASP A 139 -9.33 8.51 -7.86
N HIS A 140 -10.28 8.47 -8.80
CA HIS A 140 -10.07 8.75 -10.23
C HIS A 140 -11.36 9.14 -10.96
#